data_AF-A0A9E4CL72-F1
#
_entry.id   AF-A0A9E4CL72-F1
#
_cell.length_a   1.000
_cell.length_b   1.000
_cell.length_c   1.000
_cell.angle_alpha   90.00
_cell.angle_beta   90.00
_cell.angle_gamma   90.00
#
_symmetry.space_group_name_H-M   'P 1'
#
loop_
_entity.id
_entity.type
_entity.pdbx_description
1 polymer ?
#
loop_
_entity_poly.entity_id
_entity_poly.type
_entity_poly.pdbx_seq_one_letter_code
_entity_poly.pdbx_strand_id
1 'polypeptide(L)'
;MFFYLLFTIVMLLLTASVVLKQSVNQESHPDEKMVVLGVENFLRNHLNLVKGKKVGLITNPSGVDRYLNSTADEFFKHPDIDLTALFGPEHGIRGAIYAGEKISDEVDPHTKLPVFSLYGKHRKPTAEMLQNLDVLVVDIQDIGIRAYTFIYTMAKVMEAAAEFDKEVIVLDRPNPLGGIAIEGNLVQEGFFSFVGMYPIPYRHGMTIGELAKLFNREFKINCDLTVIPMLNWERNMFWDDTRLPWVPTSPHVPHWETTLFMSATGLFGELRTLSEGVGYTSPFEI
;
A
#
# COMPACT_ATOMS: atom_id res chain seq x y z
N MET A 1 26.19 13.74 -55.99
CA MET A 1 26.80 13.46 -54.66
C MET A 1 26.62 14.62 -53.68
N PHE A 2 26.94 15.86 -54.07
CA PHE A 2 26.78 17.06 -53.20
C PHE A 2 25.33 17.32 -52.72
N PHE A 3 24.35 17.12 -53.60
CA PHE A 3 22.93 17.34 -53.28
C PHE A 3 22.37 16.36 -52.24
N TYR A 4 22.81 15.10 -52.31
CA TYR A 4 22.39 14.07 -51.35
C TYR A 4 22.98 14.31 -49.96
N LEU A 5 24.24 14.76 -49.89
CA LEU A 5 24.91 15.09 -48.63
C LEU A 5 24.25 16.30 -47.93
N LEU A 6 23.87 17.31 -48.70
CA LEU A 6 23.17 18.48 -48.15
C LEU A 6 21.78 18.10 -47.61
N PHE A 7 21.06 17.23 -48.32
CA PHE A 7 19.75 16.75 -47.91
C PHE A 7 19.79 15.92 -46.62
N THR A 8 20.77 15.01 -46.46
CA THR A 8 20.94 14.24 -45.22
C THR A 8 21.34 15.11 -44.04
N ILE A 9 22.20 16.13 -44.22
CA ILE A 9 22.57 17.06 -43.15
C ILE A 9 21.35 17.88 -42.69
N VAL A 10 20.53 18.36 -43.61
CA VAL A 10 19.30 19.10 -43.26
C VAL A 10 18.30 18.21 -42.52
N MET A 11 18.12 16.95 -42.95
CA MET A 11 17.28 15.99 -42.24
C MET A 11 17.79 15.68 -40.82
N LEU A 12 19.10 15.50 -40.63
CA LEU A 12 19.71 15.29 -39.31
C LEU A 12 19.57 16.51 -38.38
N LEU A 13 19.66 17.72 -38.92
CA LEU A 13 19.46 18.95 -38.14
C LEU A 13 17.98 19.16 -37.77
N LEU A 14 17.05 18.77 -38.64
CA LEU A 14 15.61 18.81 -38.38
C LEU A 14 15.18 17.77 -37.33
N THR A 15 15.74 16.56 -37.37
CA THR A 15 15.44 15.54 -36.34
C THR A 15 16.09 15.89 -35.00
N ALA A 16 17.33 16.40 -34.99
CA ALA A 16 17.98 16.87 -33.77
C ALA A 16 17.23 18.03 -33.10
N SER A 17 16.67 18.96 -33.88
CA SER A 17 15.88 20.08 -33.34
C SER A 17 14.51 19.63 -32.82
N VAL A 18 13.88 18.61 -33.41
CA VAL A 18 12.64 18.01 -32.87
C VAL A 18 12.91 17.23 -31.57
N VAL A 19 14.01 16.48 -31.49
CA VAL A 19 14.41 15.75 -30.27
C VAL A 19 14.81 16.71 -29.15
N LEU A 20 15.56 17.79 -29.46
CA LEU A 20 15.87 18.84 -28.49
C LEU A 20 14.62 19.61 -28.03
N LYS A 21 13.63 19.79 -28.90
CA LYS A 21 12.37 20.46 -28.53
C LYS A 21 11.47 19.56 -27.67
N GLN A 22 11.53 18.23 -27.85
CA GLN A 22 10.87 17.27 -26.95
C GLN A 22 11.58 17.13 -25.60
N SER A 23 12.92 17.23 -25.53
CA SER A 23 13.63 17.20 -24.24
C SER A 23 13.55 18.53 -23.47
N VAL A 24 13.21 19.65 -24.14
CA VAL A 24 13.07 20.97 -23.52
C VAL A 24 11.60 21.31 -23.16
N ASN A 25 10.61 20.57 -23.66
CA ASN A 25 9.18 20.74 -23.33
C ASN A 25 8.66 19.81 -22.23
N GLN A 26 9.52 19.35 -21.31
CA GLN A 26 9.04 19.09 -19.95
C GLN A 26 8.91 20.45 -19.27
N GLU A 27 7.80 21.14 -19.53
CA GLU A 27 7.37 22.21 -18.63
C GLU A 27 7.21 21.59 -17.24
N SER A 28 8.16 21.85 -16.35
CA SER A 28 7.98 21.62 -14.93
C SER A 28 6.82 22.51 -14.50
N HIS A 29 5.64 21.94 -14.30
CA HIS A 29 4.49 22.65 -13.71
C HIS A 29 4.93 23.27 -12.37
N PRO A 30 5.08 24.60 -12.25
CA PRO A 30 5.82 25.20 -11.14
C PRO A 30 5.08 25.27 -9.80
N ASP A 31 3.97 24.56 -9.59
CA ASP A 31 3.15 24.76 -8.39
C ASP A 31 2.32 23.54 -7.93
N GLU A 32 2.51 22.36 -8.55
CA GLU A 32 1.75 21.18 -8.14
C GLU A 32 2.40 20.56 -6.91
N LYS A 33 1.77 20.74 -5.74
CA LYS A 33 2.27 20.21 -4.49
C LYS A 33 2.27 18.69 -4.55
N MET A 34 3.45 18.09 -4.53
CA MET A 34 3.64 16.64 -4.48
C MET A 34 2.85 16.01 -3.33
N VAL A 35 2.31 14.82 -3.57
CA VAL A 35 1.66 14.02 -2.52
C VAL A 35 2.69 13.70 -1.43
N VAL A 36 2.32 13.96 -0.19
CA VAL A 36 3.10 13.58 1.00
C VAL A 36 2.39 12.42 1.68
N LEU A 37 3.08 11.29 1.82
CA LEU A 37 2.51 10.06 2.38
C LEU A 37 2.19 10.23 3.87
N GLY A 38 1.28 9.41 4.40
CA GLY A 38 0.95 9.39 5.83
C GLY A 38 2.18 9.18 6.71
N VAL A 39 3.12 8.33 6.30
CA VAL A 39 4.40 8.11 7.02
C VAL A 39 5.28 9.36 7.07
N GLU A 40 5.36 10.11 5.97
CA GLU A 40 6.17 11.34 5.91
C GLU A 40 5.54 12.45 6.75
N ASN A 41 4.21 12.58 6.69
CA ASN A 41 3.47 13.52 7.53
C ASN A 41 3.62 13.16 9.02
N PHE A 42 3.53 11.86 9.34
CA PHE A 42 3.69 11.37 10.70
C PHE A 42 5.06 11.72 11.29
N LEU A 43 6.14 11.38 10.59
CA LEU A 43 7.51 11.64 11.03
C LEU A 43 7.80 13.14 11.19
N ARG A 44 7.14 14.01 10.40
CA ARG A 44 7.35 15.46 10.47
C ARG A 44 6.52 16.14 11.58
N ASN A 45 5.26 15.73 11.74
CA ASN A 45 4.27 16.54 12.45
C ASN A 45 3.57 15.82 13.61
N HIS A 46 3.73 14.51 13.75
CA HIS A 46 2.90 13.70 14.66
C HIS A 46 3.67 12.71 15.54
N LEU A 47 4.99 12.87 15.68
CA LEU A 47 5.84 12.03 16.56
C LEU A 47 5.38 12.02 18.02
N ASN A 48 4.71 13.08 18.48
CA ASN A 48 4.14 13.16 19.82
C ASN A 48 3.10 12.06 20.11
N LEU A 49 2.51 11.43 19.09
CA LEU A 49 1.54 10.36 19.25
C LEU A 49 2.18 9.06 19.75
N VAL A 50 3.47 8.85 19.50
CA VAL A 50 4.21 7.62 19.86
C VAL A 50 5.33 7.83 20.87
N LYS A 51 5.64 9.09 21.22
CA LYS A 51 6.72 9.39 22.16
C LYS A 51 6.46 8.76 23.53
N GLY A 52 7.41 7.93 23.97
CA GLY A 52 7.31 7.22 25.25
C GLY A 52 6.37 6.00 25.23
N LYS A 53 5.88 5.59 24.06
CA LYS A 53 5.05 4.39 23.85
C LYS A 53 5.86 3.32 23.13
N LYS A 54 5.61 2.06 23.47
CA LYS A 54 6.12 0.90 22.74
C LYS A 54 5.31 0.67 21.48
N VAL A 55 5.97 0.77 20.33
CA VAL A 55 5.35 0.74 19.01
C VAL A 55 5.48 -0.64 18.39
N GLY A 56 4.36 -1.18 17.91
CA GLY A 56 4.33 -2.29 16.96
C GLY A 56 4.00 -1.78 15.56
N LEU A 57 4.72 -2.23 14.53
CA LEU A 57 4.50 -1.79 13.15
C LEU A 57 3.96 -2.93 12.29
N ILE A 58 2.80 -2.72 11.68
CA ILE A 58 2.21 -3.57 10.66
C ILE A 58 2.61 -3.00 9.31
N THR A 59 3.45 -3.72 8.57
CA THR A 59 3.99 -3.26 7.30
C THR A 59 4.48 -4.40 6.42
N ASN A 60 4.88 -4.07 5.20
CA ASN A 60 5.49 -4.98 4.23
C ASN A 60 6.46 -4.16 3.34
N PRO A 61 7.02 -4.70 2.24
CA PRO A 61 7.95 -3.94 1.39
C PRO A 61 7.39 -2.63 0.83
N SER A 62 6.07 -2.49 0.72
CA SER A 62 5.44 -1.25 0.24
C SER A 62 5.40 -0.12 1.28
N GLY A 63 5.66 -0.44 2.55
CA GLY A 63 5.80 0.51 3.65
C GLY A 63 7.11 1.27 3.54
N VAL A 64 7.17 2.20 2.59
CA VAL A 64 8.31 3.08 2.34
C VAL A 64 7.87 4.53 2.19
N ASP A 65 8.79 5.46 2.43
CA ASP A 65 8.64 6.87 2.05
C ASP A 65 8.84 7.09 0.53
N ARG A 66 8.76 8.34 0.07
CA ARG A 66 8.95 8.66 -1.36
C ARG A 66 10.35 8.34 -1.90
N TYR A 67 11.32 8.16 -1.03
CA TYR A 67 12.72 7.87 -1.35
C TYR A 67 13.04 6.38 -1.22
N LEU A 68 12.01 5.54 -1.02
CA LEU A 68 12.13 4.10 -0.82
C LEU A 68 12.84 3.70 0.48
N ASN A 69 12.85 4.59 1.48
CA ASN A 69 13.30 4.22 2.82
C ASN A 69 12.17 3.45 3.52
N SER A 70 12.48 2.26 4.03
CA SER A 70 11.54 1.42 4.78
C SER A 70 11.07 2.11 6.05
N THR A 71 9.75 2.14 6.26
CA THR A 71 9.14 2.66 7.49
C THR A 71 9.65 1.94 8.73
N ALA A 72 9.90 0.62 8.63
CA ALA A 72 10.48 -0.14 9.74
C ALA A 72 11.89 0.34 10.09
N ASP A 73 12.71 0.64 9.09
CA ASP A 73 14.09 1.07 9.31
C ASP A 73 14.14 2.53 9.79
N GLU A 74 13.26 3.39 9.27
CA GLU A 74 13.16 4.78 9.73
C GLU A 74 12.62 4.87 11.16
N PHE A 75 11.61 4.08 11.51
CA PHE A 75 11.11 4.02 12.89
C PHE A 75 12.18 3.50 13.85
N PHE A 76 12.90 2.43 13.48
CA PHE A 76 13.93 1.84 14.32
C PHE A 76 15.10 2.80 14.61
N LYS A 77 15.48 3.64 13.64
CA LYS A 77 16.57 4.62 13.80
C LYS A 77 16.13 5.89 14.55
N HIS A 78 14.83 6.16 14.62
CA HIS A 78 14.34 7.43 15.13
C HIS A 78 14.37 7.47 16.67
N PRO A 79 15.06 8.45 17.30
CA PRO A 79 15.31 8.44 18.75
C PRO A 79 14.05 8.59 19.63
N ASP A 80 12.97 9.16 19.08
CA ASP A 80 11.69 9.32 19.79
C ASP A 80 10.69 8.16 19.55
N ILE A 81 11.06 7.13 18.77
CA ILE A 81 10.19 5.98 18.46
C ILE A 81 10.79 4.72 19.08
N ASP A 82 10.09 4.15 20.07
CA ASP A 82 10.47 2.86 20.66
C ASP A 82 9.80 1.72 19.88
N LEU A 83 10.35 1.39 18.71
CA LEU A 83 9.87 0.27 17.88
C LEU A 83 10.31 -1.06 18.49
N THR A 84 9.35 -1.90 18.87
CA THR A 84 9.61 -3.12 19.66
C THR A 84 9.17 -4.41 18.97
N ALA A 85 8.26 -4.34 17.99
CA ALA A 85 7.80 -5.50 17.25
C ALA A 85 7.34 -5.13 15.84
N LEU A 86 7.43 -6.11 14.95
CA LEU A 86 7.04 -6.02 13.55
C LEU A 86 5.97 -7.06 13.25
N PHE A 87 5.03 -6.73 12.36
CA PHE A 87 3.93 -7.58 11.96
C PHE A 87 3.83 -7.63 10.44
N GLY A 88 4.11 -8.79 9.87
CA GLY A 88 4.01 -9.02 8.43
C GLY A 88 2.65 -9.59 8.05
N PRO A 89 1.93 -9.04 7.05
CA PRO A 89 0.73 -9.65 6.49
C PRO A 89 1.12 -10.81 5.54
N GLU A 90 0.31 -11.04 4.50
CA GLU A 90 0.68 -11.90 3.37
C GLU A 90 1.99 -11.41 2.73
N HIS A 91 2.87 -12.35 2.34
CA HIS A 91 4.24 -12.14 1.81
C HIS A 91 5.34 -11.69 2.80
N GLY A 92 4.98 -11.51 4.08
CA GLY A 92 5.94 -11.14 5.12
C GLY A 92 6.44 -9.69 5.00
N ILE A 93 7.31 -9.28 5.93
CA ILE A 93 7.69 -7.86 6.06
C ILE A 93 8.74 -7.39 5.04
N ARG A 94 9.66 -8.27 4.62
CA ARG A 94 10.71 -7.95 3.62
C ARG A 94 10.47 -8.61 2.25
N GLY A 95 9.28 -9.17 2.00
CA GLY A 95 8.89 -9.69 0.69
C GLY A 95 9.62 -10.96 0.25
N ALA A 96 10.28 -11.67 1.17
CA ALA A 96 11.05 -12.86 0.87
C ALA A 96 10.21 -14.15 0.74
N ILE A 97 8.87 -14.07 0.84
CA ILE A 97 7.97 -15.23 0.96
C ILE A 97 6.85 -15.19 -0.08
N TYR A 98 6.61 -16.30 -0.79
CA TYR A 98 5.54 -16.41 -1.79
C TYR A 98 4.14 -16.53 -1.14
N ALA A 99 3.08 -16.17 -1.90
CA ALA A 99 1.69 -16.37 -1.46
C ALA A 99 1.42 -17.85 -1.15
N GLY A 100 0.82 -18.12 0.01
CA GLY A 100 0.45 -19.46 0.44
C GLY A 100 1.55 -20.26 1.17
N GLU A 101 2.78 -19.76 1.29
CA GLU A 101 3.82 -20.39 2.11
C GLU A 101 3.60 -20.14 3.62
N LYS A 102 4.03 -21.08 4.47
CA LYS A 102 3.94 -20.93 5.93
C LYS A 102 4.96 -19.90 6.40
N ILE A 103 4.47 -18.78 6.93
CA ILE A 103 5.29 -17.79 7.62
C ILE A 103 5.37 -18.19 9.10
N SER A 104 6.58 -18.43 9.62
CA SER A 104 6.84 -18.57 11.06
C SER A 104 7.24 -17.23 11.66
N ASP A 105 7.17 -17.10 13.00
CA ASP A 105 7.73 -15.94 13.68
C ASP A 105 9.24 -15.88 13.41
N GLU A 106 9.71 -14.70 13.05
CA GLU A 106 11.08 -14.45 12.57
C GLU A 106 11.74 -13.32 13.36
N VAL A 107 13.04 -13.12 13.15
CA VAL A 107 13.77 -11.95 13.66
C VAL A 107 14.22 -11.15 12.46
N ASP A 108 13.82 -9.88 12.38
CA ASP A 108 14.18 -9.02 11.27
C ASP A 108 15.70 -8.80 11.27
N PRO A 109 16.41 -9.05 10.14
CA PRO A 109 17.86 -9.02 10.13
C PRO A 109 18.44 -7.61 10.30
N HIS A 110 17.67 -6.55 10.01
CA HIS A 110 18.13 -5.16 10.10
C HIS A 110 17.91 -4.57 11.50
N THR A 111 16.71 -4.72 12.04
CA THR A 111 16.30 -4.15 13.33
C THR A 111 16.54 -5.10 14.51
N LYS A 112 16.71 -6.40 14.25
CA LYS A 112 16.79 -7.47 15.26
C LYS A 112 15.53 -7.62 16.11
N LEU A 113 14.41 -7.04 15.67
CA LEU A 113 13.12 -7.12 16.34
C LEU A 113 12.38 -8.42 15.97
N PRO A 114 11.50 -8.91 16.86
CA PRO A 114 10.60 -9.99 16.51
C PRO A 114 9.63 -9.56 15.39
N VAL A 115 9.41 -10.47 14.45
CA VAL A 115 8.46 -10.35 13.35
C VAL A 115 7.38 -11.42 13.53
N PHE A 116 6.14 -10.99 13.71
CA PHE A 116 4.98 -11.87 13.83
C PHE A 116 4.24 -11.98 12.49
N SER A 117 3.84 -13.19 12.12
CA SER A 117 2.98 -13.39 10.95
C SER A 117 1.52 -13.13 11.27
N LEU A 118 0.89 -12.26 10.47
CA LEU A 118 -0.56 -12.05 10.43
C LEU A 118 -1.22 -12.77 9.24
N TYR A 119 -0.60 -13.87 8.78
CA TYR A 119 -1.12 -14.73 7.73
C TYR A 119 -1.17 -16.20 8.16
N GLY A 120 -2.05 -16.98 7.53
CA GLY A 120 -2.23 -18.40 7.83
C GLY A 120 -2.86 -18.65 9.20
N LYS A 121 -2.08 -19.17 10.16
CA LYS A 121 -2.58 -19.62 11.48
C LYS A 121 -3.18 -18.48 12.30
N HIS A 122 -2.56 -17.30 12.23
CA HIS A 122 -2.98 -16.12 12.97
C HIS A 122 -3.20 -14.99 11.97
N ARG A 123 -4.45 -14.60 11.72
CA ARG A 123 -4.80 -13.41 10.90
C ARG A 123 -5.17 -12.19 11.74
N LYS A 124 -5.32 -12.40 13.04
CA LYS A 124 -5.58 -11.40 14.08
C LYS A 124 -4.44 -11.50 15.09
N PRO A 125 -3.81 -10.37 15.50
CA PRO A 125 -2.81 -10.39 16.57
C PRO A 125 -3.37 -11.03 17.85
N THR A 126 -2.56 -11.82 18.54
CA THR A 126 -2.94 -12.43 19.82
C THR A 126 -2.60 -11.51 21.00
N ALA A 127 -3.19 -11.76 22.17
CA ALA A 127 -2.85 -11.03 23.39
C ALA A 127 -1.34 -11.08 23.70
N GLU A 128 -0.70 -12.23 23.48
CA GLU A 128 0.74 -12.43 23.71
C GLU A 128 1.60 -11.55 22.78
N MET A 129 1.22 -11.45 21.51
CA MET A 129 1.91 -10.58 20.54
C MET A 129 1.78 -9.09 20.92
N LEU A 130 0.69 -8.71 21.58
CA LEU A 130 0.37 -7.33 21.93
C LEU A 130 0.74 -6.93 23.37
N GLN A 131 1.17 -7.87 24.20
CA GLN A 131 1.35 -7.66 25.64
C GLN A 131 2.32 -6.52 26.00
N ASN A 132 3.32 -6.29 25.15
CA ASN A 132 4.38 -5.30 25.37
C ASN A 132 4.23 -4.07 24.47
N LEU A 133 3.08 -3.88 23.82
CA LEU A 133 2.84 -2.76 22.93
C LEU A 133 1.82 -1.81 23.55
N ASP A 134 1.99 -0.52 23.29
CA ASP A 134 1.02 0.51 23.67
C ASP A 134 0.23 0.99 22.44
N VAL A 135 0.90 1.04 21.29
CA VAL A 135 0.33 1.53 20.03
C VAL A 135 0.76 0.67 18.85
N LEU A 136 -0.18 0.43 17.95
CA LEU A 136 0.02 -0.28 16.69
C LEU A 136 -0.05 0.72 15.54
N VAL A 137 0.99 0.77 14.72
CA VAL A 137 1.05 1.62 13.53
C VAL A 137 0.86 0.75 12.29
N VAL A 138 -0.06 1.11 11.40
CA VAL A 138 -0.31 0.43 10.13
C VAL A 138 0.21 1.31 9.00
N ASP A 139 1.16 0.77 8.22
CA ASP A 139 1.70 1.41 7.03
C ASP A 139 1.91 0.41 5.91
N ILE A 140 0.95 0.33 5.00
CA ILE A 140 0.93 -0.66 3.90
C ILE A 140 0.13 -0.15 2.70
N GLN A 141 0.66 -0.36 1.50
CA GLN A 141 0.00 0.01 0.25
C GLN A 141 -1.03 -1.06 -0.16
N ASP A 142 -2.30 -0.68 -0.15
CA ASP A 142 -3.40 -1.44 -0.74
C ASP A 142 -3.60 -1.09 -2.23
N ILE A 143 -4.45 -1.82 -2.95
CA ILE A 143 -4.68 -1.63 -4.39
C ILE A 143 -6.08 -1.12 -4.76
N GLY A 144 -6.96 -0.86 -3.80
CA GLY A 144 -8.29 -0.33 -4.07
C GLY A 144 -9.34 -1.37 -4.48
N ILE A 145 -9.03 -2.66 -4.29
CA ILE A 145 -9.86 -3.80 -4.67
C ILE A 145 -10.18 -4.62 -3.43
N ARG A 146 -11.46 -4.88 -3.21
CA ARG A 146 -12.01 -5.57 -2.03
C ARG A 146 -11.40 -6.94 -1.76
N ALA A 147 -10.97 -7.67 -2.79
CA ALA A 147 -10.38 -8.99 -2.63
C ALA A 147 -8.92 -8.95 -2.14
N TYR A 148 -8.28 -7.79 -2.20
CA TYR A 148 -6.91 -7.61 -1.70
C TYR A 148 -6.90 -7.52 -0.18
N THR A 149 -6.12 -8.37 0.47
CA THR A 149 -6.39 -8.76 1.88
C THR A 149 -5.83 -7.80 2.92
N PHE A 150 -4.98 -6.85 2.54
CA PHE A 150 -4.30 -5.94 3.48
C PHE A 150 -5.28 -5.07 4.29
N ILE A 151 -6.38 -4.61 3.70
CA ILE A 151 -7.42 -3.85 4.41
C ILE A 151 -8.10 -4.68 5.51
N TYR A 152 -8.16 -6.01 5.35
CA TYR A 152 -8.72 -6.90 6.38
C TYR A 152 -7.68 -7.29 7.43
N THR A 153 -6.39 -7.37 7.07
CA THR A 153 -5.34 -7.43 8.09
C THR A 153 -5.38 -6.20 8.99
N MET A 154 -5.51 -5.00 8.42
CA MET A 154 -5.71 -3.77 9.20
C MET A 154 -6.96 -3.87 10.09
N ALA A 155 -8.10 -4.31 9.54
CA ALA A 155 -9.32 -4.46 10.33
C ALA A 155 -9.17 -5.45 11.49
N LYS A 156 -8.48 -6.59 11.28
CA LYS A 156 -8.18 -7.55 12.35
C LYS A 156 -7.22 -6.99 13.40
N VAL A 157 -6.24 -6.18 13.00
CA VAL A 157 -5.37 -5.44 13.92
C VAL A 157 -6.19 -4.49 14.78
N MET A 158 -7.11 -3.73 14.18
CA MET A 158 -8.02 -2.85 14.90
C MET A 158 -8.96 -3.60 15.86
N GLU A 159 -9.52 -4.74 15.44
CA GLU A 159 -10.32 -5.61 16.30
C GLU A 159 -9.51 -6.15 17.49
N ALA A 160 -8.22 -6.43 17.33
CA ALA A 160 -7.35 -6.88 18.42
C ALA A 160 -7.00 -5.71 19.36
N ALA A 161 -6.72 -4.54 18.79
CA ALA A 161 -6.42 -3.35 19.55
C ALA A 161 -7.60 -2.92 20.44
N ALA A 162 -8.83 -2.96 19.93
CA ALA A 162 -10.03 -2.71 20.72
C ALA A 162 -10.21 -3.73 21.86
N GLU A 163 -9.88 -5.00 21.63
CA GLU A 163 -10.02 -6.08 22.62
C GLU A 163 -8.98 -5.97 23.75
N PHE A 164 -7.77 -5.51 23.43
CA PHE A 164 -6.64 -5.48 24.36
C PHE A 164 -6.20 -4.06 24.75
N ASP A 165 -7.10 -3.09 24.60
CA ASP A 165 -6.94 -1.68 25.01
C ASP A 165 -5.65 -1.06 24.46
N LYS A 166 -5.46 -1.18 23.13
CA LYS A 166 -4.32 -0.61 22.39
C LYS A 166 -4.80 0.50 21.46
N GLU A 167 -3.94 1.48 21.26
CA GLU A 167 -4.14 2.52 20.25
C GLU A 167 -3.76 2.01 18.85
N VAL A 168 -4.43 2.50 17.82
CA VAL A 168 -4.09 2.24 16.42
C VAL A 168 -3.86 3.54 15.67
N ILE A 169 -2.74 3.64 14.98
CA ILE A 169 -2.42 4.74 14.07
C ILE A 169 -2.33 4.18 12.65
N VAL A 170 -3.19 4.63 11.74
CA VAL A 170 -3.09 4.29 10.31
C VAL A 170 -2.39 5.43 9.57
N LEU A 171 -1.26 5.11 8.93
CA LEU A 171 -0.55 6.03 8.04
C LEU A 171 -1.18 5.90 6.66
N ASP A 172 -1.94 6.92 6.26
CA ASP A 172 -2.75 6.81 5.05
C ASP A 172 -1.89 6.79 3.77
N ARG A 173 -2.40 6.10 2.76
CA ARG A 173 -1.73 5.89 1.45
C ARG A 173 -2.72 6.04 0.29
N PRO A 174 -2.25 6.40 -0.92
CA PRO A 174 -3.13 6.59 -2.07
C PRO A 174 -3.88 5.31 -2.40
N ASN A 175 -5.15 5.44 -2.80
CA ASN A 175 -5.78 4.37 -3.57
C ASN A 175 -5.27 4.48 -5.02
N PRO A 176 -4.56 3.49 -5.58
CA PRO A 176 -3.96 3.60 -6.92
C PRO A 176 -5.01 3.72 -8.04
N LEU A 177 -6.25 3.28 -7.77
CA LEU A 177 -7.41 3.41 -8.65
C LEU A 177 -8.20 4.71 -8.42
N GLY A 178 -7.67 5.63 -7.61
CA GLY A 178 -8.37 6.84 -7.20
C GLY A 178 -9.54 6.59 -6.24
N GLY A 179 -10.15 7.69 -5.79
CA GLY A 179 -11.25 7.74 -4.83
C GLY A 179 -12.61 8.12 -5.41
N ILE A 180 -12.78 8.16 -6.74
CA ILE A 180 -14.07 8.55 -7.36
C ILE A 180 -14.92 7.34 -7.75
N ALA A 181 -14.34 6.39 -8.49
CA ALA A 181 -15.09 5.27 -9.04
C ALA A 181 -15.41 4.23 -7.96
N ILE A 182 -16.67 3.78 -7.96
CA ILE A 182 -17.19 2.75 -7.06
C ILE A 182 -17.92 1.73 -7.92
N GLU A 183 -17.50 0.47 -7.87
CA GLU A 183 -17.98 -0.57 -8.79
C GLU A 183 -18.17 -1.92 -8.09
N GLY A 184 -19.12 -2.72 -8.60
CA GLY A 184 -19.45 -4.04 -8.08
C GLY A 184 -20.46 -4.03 -6.93
N ASN A 185 -21.12 -5.17 -6.72
CA ASN A 185 -22.07 -5.34 -5.62
C ASN A 185 -21.37 -5.39 -4.26
N LEU A 186 -22.12 -5.08 -3.20
CA LEU A 186 -21.70 -5.34 -1.83
C LEU A 186 -21.58 -6.85 -1.59
N VAL A 187 -20.69 -7.25 -0.68
CA VAL A 187 -20.66 -8.63 -0.18
C VAL A 187 -21.96 -8.91 0.56
N GLN A 188 -22.64 -9.98 0.18
CA GLN A 188 -23.88 -10.41 0.82
C GLN A 188 -23.58 -11.23 2.06
N GLU A 189 -24.54 -11.26 2.99
CA GLU A 189 -24.50 -12.18 4.12
C GLU A 189 -24.34 -13.63 3.62
N GLY A 190 -23.56 -14.43 4.33
CA GLY A 190 -23.17 -15.78 3.90
C GLY A 190 -21.93 -15.84 2.99
N PHE A 191 -21.48 -14.71 2.42
CA PHE A 191 -20.26 -14.63 1.61
C PHE A 191 -19.09 -13.90 2.28
N PHE A 192 -19.25 -13.49 3.55
CA PHE A 192 -18.17 -12.84 4.29
C PHE A 192 -16.99 -13.81 4.48
N SER A 193 -15.81 -13.37 4.07
CA SER A 193 -14.56 -14.13 4.17
C SER A 193 -13.36 -13.19 4.24
N PHE A 194 -12.14 -13.72 4.33
CA PHE A 194 -10.94 -12.89 4.38
C PHE A 194 -10.59 -12.18 3.05
N VAL A 195 -11.31 -12.48 1.96
CA VAL A 195 -11.22 -11.76 0.67
C VAL A 195 -12.47 -10.91 0.40
N GLY A 196 -13.25 -10.61 1.45
CA GLY A 196 -14.54 -9.94 1.37
C GLY A 196 -15.20 -9.86 2.74
N MET A 197 -14.56 -9.22 3.73
CA MET A 197 -14.97 -9.32 5.13
C MET A 197 -16.11 -8.37 5.51
N TYR A 198 -16.30 -7.31 4.72
CA TYR A 198 -17.29 -6.27 4.96
C TYR A 198 -18.14 -6.02 3.71
N PRO A 199 -19.38 -5.51 3.86
CA PRO A 199 -20.26 -5.19 2.74
C PRO A 199 -19.81 -3.90 2.04
N ILE A 200 -18.65 -3.95 1.37
CA ILE A 200 -18.12 -2.89 0.52
C ILE A 200 -18.15 -3.32 -0.97
N PRO A 201 -18.22 -2.37 -1.91
CA PRO A 201 -18.11 -2.63 -3.35
C PRO A 201 -16.77 -3.28 -3.72
N TYR A 202 -16.66 -3.88 -4.91
CA TYR A 202 -15.43 -4.55 -5.34
C TYR A 202 -14.31 -3.53 -5.58
N ARG A 203 -14.57 -2.47 -6.35
CA ARG A 203 -13.76 -1.25 -6.35
C ARG A 203 -14.40 -0.28 -5.38
N HIS A 204 -13.79 -0.08 -4.22
CA HIS A 204 -14.41 0.67 -3.12
C HIS A 204 -14.14 2.18 -3.18
N GLY A 205 -13.13 2.63 -3.91
CA GLY A 205 -12.82 4.06 -4.09
C GLY A 205 -12.45 4.78 -2.78
N MET A 206 -11.79 4.10 -1.85
CA MET A 206 -11.41 4.66 -0.54
C MET A 206 -9.94 4.40 -0.26
N THR A 207 -9.29 5.29 0.47
CA THR A 207 -7.93 5.05 0.99
C THR A 207 -7.99 4.04 2.15
N ILE A 208 -6.83 3.51 2.55
CA ILE A 208 -6.76 2.60 3.71
C ILE A 208 -7.18 3.30 5.01
N GLY A 209 -6.84 4.59 5.18
CA GLY A 209 -7.27 5.40 6.32
C GLY A 209 -8.77 5.71 6.32
N GLU A 210 -9.37 5.93 5.15
CA GLU A 210 -10.82 6.08 5.01
C GLU A 210 -11.55 4.78 5.33
N LEU A 211 -11.03 3.64 4.86
CA LEU A 211 -11.56 2.32 5.21
C LEU A 211 -11.43 2.02 6.70
N ALA A 212 -10.32 2.40 7.34
CA ALA A 212 -10.15 2.26 8.78
C ALA A 212 -11.27 2.99 9.53
N LYS A 213 -11.57 4.25 9.16
CA LYS A 213 -12.66 5.02 9.77
C LYS A 213 -14.02 4.38 9.50
N LEU A 214 -14.27 3.92 8.28
CA LEU A 214 -15.50 3.22 7.91
C LEU A 214 -15.70 1.97 8.78
N PHE A 215 -14.68 1.11 8.83
CA PHE A 215 -14.74 -0.13 9.59
C PHE A 215 -14.89 0.12 11.09
N ASN A 216 -14.18 1.13 11.61
CA ASN A 216 -14.25 1.46 13.03
C ASN A 216 -15.65 1.88 13.47
N ARG A 217 -16.29 2.76 12.67
CA ARG A 217 -17.57 3.37 12.99
C ARG A 217 -18.77 2.52 12.58
N GLU A 218 -18.86 2.14 11.31
CA GLU A 218 -20.06 1.51 10.75
C GLU A 218 -20.13 0.02 11.10
N PHE A 219 -18.97 -0.64 11.23
CA PHE A 219 -18.89 -2.06 11.61
C PHE A 219 -18.48 -2.25 13.08
N LYS A 220 -18.48 -1.16 13.87
CA LYS A 220 -18.40 -1.18 15.33
C LYS A 220 -17.16 -1.92 15.88
N ILE A 221 -16.01 -1.75 15.24
CA ILE A 221 -14.74 -2.21 15.82
C ILE A 221 -14.46 -1.41 17.11
N ASN A 222 -14.76 -0.12 17.13
CA ASN A 222 -14.60 0.79 18.27
C ASN A 222 -13.19 0.78 18.90
N CYS A 223 -12.13 0.64 18.10
CA CYS A 223 -10.76 0.84 18.58
C CYS A 223 -10.44 2.34 18.74
N ASP A 224 -9.47 2.67 19.59
CA ASP A 224 -8.88 4.01 19.64
C ASP A 224 -8.05 4.24 18.37
N LEU A 225 -8.67 4.88 17.38
CA LEU A 225 -8.14 5.03 16.03
C LEU A 225 -7.72 6.48 15.78
N THR A 226 -6.46 6.66 15.41
CA THR A 226 -5.96 7.85 14.75
C THR A 226 -5.59 7.53 13.30
N VAL A 227 -5.97 8.38 12.35
CA VAL A 227 -5.53 8.29 10.95
C VAL A 227 -4.69 9.51 10.64
N ILE A 228 -3.45 9.29 10.19
CA ILE A 228 -2.57 10.34 9.70
C ILE A 228 -2.82 10.51 8.20
N PRO A 229 -3.46 11.60 7.77
CA PRO A 229 -3.79 11.79 6.37
C PRO A 229 -2.53 12.06 5.55
N MET A 230 -2.60 11.68 4.28
CA MET A 230 -1.70 12.24 3.27
C MET A 230 -1.94 13.75 3.12
N LEU A 231 -0.95 14.45 2.57
CA LEU A 231 -1.14 15.83 2.12
C LEU A 231 -1.14 15.86 0.59
N ASN A 232 -1.97 16.74 0.02
CA ASN A 232 -2.07 16.99 -1.42
C ASN A 232 -2.55 15.81 -2.29
N TRP A 233 -3.00 14.69 -1.70
CA TRP A 233 -3.71 13.67 -2.47
C TRP A 233 -5.16 14.11 -2.71
N GLU A 234 -5.61 14.04 -3.95
CA GLU A 234 -6.99 14.32 -4.34
C GLU A 234 -7.66 13.05 -4.85
N ARG A 235 -8.98 12.95 -4.66
CA ARG A 235 -9.73 11.72 -4.97
C ARG A 235 -9.71 11.34 -6.45
N ASN A 236 -9.51 12.28 -7.35
CA ASN A 236 -9.39 12.03 -8.79
C ASN A 236 -8.01 11.50 -9.22
N MET A 237 -7.00 11.55 -8.35
CA MET A 237 -5.66 11.08 -8.65
C MET A 237 -5.60 9.56 -8.73
N PHE A 238 -5.13 9.05 -9.86
CA PHE A 238 -4.60 7.69 -9.99
C PHE A 238 -3.16 7.66 -9.48
N TRP A 239 -2.55 6.47 -9.42
CA TRP A 239 -1.18 6.35 -8.92
C TRP A 239 -0.17 7.24 -9.66
N ASP A 240 -0.24 7.31 -11.00
CA ASP A 240 0.69 8.09 -11.83
C ASP A 240 0.67 9.59 -11.49
N ASP A 241 -0.52 10.13 -11.20
CA ASP A 241 -0.70 11.54 -10.79
C ASP A 241 0.04 11.86 -9.49
N THR A 242 0.21 10.88 -8.60
CA THR A 242 0.92 11.08 -7.32
C THR A 242 2.43 11.26 -7.49
N ARG A 243 2.99 10.79 -8.61
CA ARG A 243 4.43 10.72 -8.91
C ARG A 243 5.26 9.98 -7.85
N LEU A 244 4.62 9.08 -7.10
CA LEU A 244 5.29 8.21 -6.14
C LEU A 244 5.85 6.97 -6.84
N PRO A 245 7.01 6.44 -6.40
CA PRO A 245 7.51 5.18 -6.92
C PRO A 245 6.58 4.03 -6.52
N TRP A 246 6.26 3.14 -7.45
CA TRP A 246 5.50 1.91 -7.15
C TRP A 246 6.44 0.83 -6.60
N VAL A 247 6.13 0.33 -5.41
CA VAL A 247 6.72 -0.90 -4.89
C VAL A 247 5.70 -2.03 -5.09
N PRO A 248 6.06 -3.13 -5.77
CA PRO A 248 5.16 -4.26 -5.97
C PRO A 248 4.49 -4.70 -4.68
N THR A 249 3.16 -4.65 -4.66
CA THR A 249 2.37 -4.99 -3.46
C THR A 249 2.21 -6.50 -3.27
N SER A 250 2.40 -7.27 -4.35
CA SER A 250 2.52 -8.73 -4.40
C SER A 250 3.29 -9.15 -5.65
N PRO A 251 3.75 -10.42 -5.77
CA PRO A 251 4.49 -10.89 -6.95
C PRO A 251 3.77 -10.70 -8.29
N HIS A 252 2.42 -10.71 -8.28
CA HIS A 252 1.60 -10.56 -9.49
C HIS A 252 1.07 -9.14 -9.68
N VAL A 253 1.44 -8.17 -8.84
CA VAL A 253 1.12 -6.74 -9.03
C VAL A 253 2.43 -5.94 -9.13
N PRO A 254 3.23 -6.16 -10.20
CA PRO A 254 4.55 -5.56 -10.36
C PRO A 254 4.50 -4.07 -10.69
N HIS A 255 3.40 -3.59 -11.25
CA HIS A 255 3.18 -2.20 -11.68
C HIS A 255 1.85 -1.69 -11.15
N TRP A 256 1.69 -0.38 -11.02
CA TRP A 256 0.45 0.19 -10.50
C TRP A 256 -0.69 -0.01 -11.51
N GLU A 257 -0.40 -0.02 -12.81
CA GLU A 257 -1.36 -0.27 -13.89
C GLU A 257 -2.01 -1.64 -13.76
N THR A 258 -1.27 -2.63 -13.22
CA THR A 258 -1.79 -3.97 -12.93
C THR A 258 -3.03 -3.92 -12.03
N THR A 259 -3.17 -2.89 -11.17
CA THR A 259 -4.37 -2.72 -10.34
C THR A 259 -5.62 -2.40 -11.18
N LEU A 260 -5.48 -1.68 -12.31
CA LEU A 260 -6.59 -1.41 -13.24
C LEU A 260 -7.07 -2.73 -13.85
N PHE A 261 -6.12 -3.54 -14.30
CA PHE A 261 -6.39 -4.83 -14.93
C PHE A 261 -6.98 -5.84 -13.94
N MET A 262 -6.40 -5.94 -12.74
CA MET A 262 -6.91 -6.82 -11.69
C MET A 262 -8.35 -6.49 -11.30
N SER A 263 -8.75 -5.21 -11.35
CA SER A 263 -10.13 -4.81 -11.08
C SER A 263 -11.13 -5.35 -12.12
N ALA A 264 -10.66 -5.61 -13.35
CA ALA A 264 -11.46 -6.14 -14.44
C ALA A 264 -11.37 -7.67 -14.57
N THR A 265 -10.19 -8.26 -14.39
CA THR A 265 -9.93 -9.66 -14.73
C THR A 265 -9.71 -10.58 -13.52
N GLY A 266 -9.32 -10.04 -12.36
CA GLY A 266 -8.87 -10.84 -11.20
C GLY A 266 -9.91 -11.82 -10.65
N LEU A 267 -11.21 -11.60 -10.92
CA LEU A 267 -12.26 -12.56 -10.60
C LEU A 267 -12.16 -13.87 -11.41
N PHE A 268 -11.70 -13.80 -12.66
CA PHE A 268 -11.64 -14.96 -13.55
C PHE A 268 -10.50 -15.91 -13.17
N GLY A 269 -9.37 -15.42 -12.67
CA GLY A 269 -8.26 -16.24 -12.19
C GLY A 269 -8.64 -17.18 -11.05
N GLU A 270 -9.54 -16.74 -10.17
CA GLU A 270 -10.03 -17.56 -9.06
C GLU A 270 -10.79 -18.82 -9.54
N LEU A 271 -11.38 -18.79 -10.74
CA LEU A 271 -12.02 -19.95 -11.34
C LEU A 271 -11.01 -20.97 -11.88
N ARG A 272 -9.77 -20.55 -12.16
CA ARG A 272 -8.71 -21.37 -12.78
C ARG A 272 -9.11 -22.03 -14.11
N THR A 273 -10.09 -21.45 -14.81
CA THR A 273 -10.59 -21.95 -16.10
C THR A 273 -10.10 -21.13 -17.28
N LEU A 274 -9.73 -19.87 -17.06
CA LEU A 274 -9.19 -18.95 -18.05
C LEU A 274 -7.85 -18.42 -17.54
N SER A 275 -6.94 -18.15 -18.47
CA SER A 275 -5.70 -17.44 -18.15
C SER A 275 -6.02 -15.96 -18.09
N GLU A 276 -5.72 -15.33 -16.96
CA GLU A 276 -5.73 -13.88 -16.80
C GLU A 276 -4.31 -13.28 -16.96
N GLY A 277 -3.35 -14.07 -17.45
CA GLY A 277 -1.95 -13.65 -17.61
C GLY A 277 -1.06 -13.89 -16.38
N VAL A 278 -1.61 -14.29 -15.23
CA VAL A 278 -0.83 -14.79 -14.09
C VAL A 278 -0.12 -16.09 -14.50
N GLY A 279 1.20 -16.15 -14.27
CA GLY A 279 2.07 -17.21 -14.81
C GLY A 279 2.68 -16.90 -16.19
N TYR A 280 2.33 -15.75 -16.77
CA TYR A 280 2.96 -15.14 -17.95
C TYR A 280 3.59 -13.79 -17.58
N THR A 281 4.02 -13.01 -18.58
CA THR A 281 4.70 -11.71 -18.37
C THR A 281 3.76 -10.53 -18.20
N SER A 282 2.44 -10.75 -18.21
CA SER A 282 1.40 -9.71 -18.19
C SER A 282 0.27 -10.09 -17.22
N PRO A 283 0.55 -10.18 -15.91
CA PRO A 283 -0.45 -10.61 -14.93
C PRO A 283 -1.65 -9.67 -14.91
N PHE A 284 -2.85 -10.25 -15.01
CA PHE A 284 -4.16 -9.61 -15.09
C PHE A 284 -4.50 -8.89 -16.40
N GLU A 285 -3.55 -8.69 -17.33
CA GLU A 285 -3.75 -7.82 -18.50
C GLU A 285 -4.38 -8.51 -19.72
N ILE A 286 -4.73 -9.80 -19.63
CA ILE A 286 -5.18 -10.65 -20.75
C ILE A 286 -6.49 -11.37 -20.41
#